data_AF-A0A379XRW0-F1
#
_entry.id   AF-A0A379XRW0-F1
#
_cell.length_a   1.000
_cell.length_b   1.000
_cell.length_c   1.000
_cell.angle_alpha   90.00
_cell.angle_beta   90.00
_cell.angle_gamma   90.00
#
_symmetry.space_group_name_H-M   'P 1'
#
loop_
_entity.id
_entity.type
_entity.pdbx_description
1 polymer ?
#
loop_
_entity_poly.entity_id
_entity_poly.type
_entity_poly.pdbx_seq_one_letter_code
_entity_poly.pdbx_strand_id
1 'polypeptide(L)'
;MLLNKMCGRRLSAISLCLAVTFAPLFNAQADEPEMIPGDSAVAAAGQAGPQKQSAATAILAGIQPLPEGVSAEKVRDDLQSQLPSGYTPVYMSQLTLLYAARDIKPMWDNRDAVKAFQQQLAEVAIAGFQPQFTAWVALLTDPAVNGMARDVVLSDAMMGYLHFIANIPVKGNRWLYSNKPYALATPPVSVINQWQIALEEGAVTDVCRQPGAAAPTVCAHA
;
A
#
# COMPACT_ATOMS: atom_id res chain seq x y z
N MET A 1 -12.74 -60.33 29.04
CA MET A 1 -12.42 -61.28 27.95
C MET A 1 -11.85 -60.45 26.80
N LEU A 2 -10.53 -60.49 26.54
CA LEU A 2 -9.81 -61.48 25.70
C LEU A 2 -10.29 -61.40 24.23
N LEU A 3 -9.51 -61.25 23.17
CA LEU A 3 -8.07 -61.15 22.92
C LEU A 3 -7.88 -61.01 21.38
N ASN A 4 -6.71 -60.54 20.93
CA ASN A 4 -5.98 -60.99 19.71
C ASN A 4 -6.44 -60.48 18.32
N LYS A 5 -5.59 -60.30 17.29
CA LYS A 5 -4.17 -60.70 17.05
C LYS A 5 -3.59 -59.94 15.84
N MET A 6 -2.26 -59.87 15.81
CA MET A 6 -1.37 -59.25 14.82
C MET A 6 -1.23 -59.99 13.46
N CYS A 7 -0.55 -59.30 12.53
CA CYS A 7 0.45 -59.77 11.55
C CYS A 7 0.06 -59.91 10.06
N GLY A 8 0.85 -59.23 9.20
CA GLY A 8 0.90 -59.46 7.76
C GLY A 8 1.98 -58.63 7.04
N ARG A 9 3.24 -59.07 7.08
CA ARG A 9 4.33 -58.60 6.20
C ARG A 9 4.11 -59.14 4.78
N ARG A 10 4.31 -58.34 3.72
CA ARG A 10 4.79 -58.84 2.42
C ARG A 10 5.77 -57.86 1.76
N LEU A 11 6.95 -58.40 1.48
CA LEU A 11 8.03 -57.87 0.64
C LEU A 11 7.68 -58.17 -0.83
N SER A 12 7.96 -57.25 -1.75
CA SER A 12 7.96 -57.51 -3.20
C SER A 12 8.91 -56.49 -3.85
N ALA A 13 10.15 -56.84 -4.17
CA ALA A 13 10.62 -57.57 -5.35
C ALA A 13 10.72 -56.68 -6.61
N ILE A 14 11.98 -56.45 -6.96
CA ILE A 14 12.58 -55.75 -8.10
C ILE A 14 11.99 -56.21 -9.43
N SER A 15 11.77 -55.28 -10.36
CA SER A 15 11.71 -55.58 -11.80
C SER A 15 12.52 -54.54 -12.57
N LEU A 16 13.40 -55.04 -13.44
CA LEU A 16 14.49 -54.38 -14.15
C LEU A 16 14.33 -54.62 -15.66
N CYS A 17 14.92 -53.72 -16.46
CA CYS A 17 15.24 -53.81 -17.91
C CYS A 17 14.09 -53.39 -18.86
N LEU A 18 14.28 -52.64 -19.96
CA LEU A 18 15.36 -52.42 -20.95
C LEU A 18 15.14 -51.01 -21.57
N ALA A 19 16.01 -50.32 -22.32
CA ALA A 19 17.38 -50.45 -22.79
C ALA A 19 17.76 -49.06 -23.36
N VAL A 20 18.97 -48.57 -23.11
CA VAL A 20 19.54 -47.42 -23.83
C VAL A 20 20.74 -47.93 -24.59
N THR A 21 20.60 -48.06 -25.90
CA THR A 21 21.69 -48.37 -26.82
C THR A 21 22.53 -47.12 -27.05
N PHE A 22 23.82 -47.26 -26.82
CA PHE A 22 24.85 -46.24 -27.02
C PHE A 22 25.47 -46.34 -28.42
N ALA A 23 26.07 -45.22 -28.82
CA ALA A 23 27.13 -45.01 -29.82
C ALA A 23 26.69 -44.49 -31.21
N PRO A 24 27.63 -43.87 -31.95
CA PRO A 24 28.43 -42.69 -31.60
C PRO A 24 28.37 -41.67 -32.76
N LEU A 25 29.08 -40.54 -32.68
CA LEU A 25 29.90 -39.97 -33.76
C LEU A 25 30.38 -38.55 -33.40
N PHE A 26 31.67 -38.48 -33.06
CA PHE A 26 32.68 -37.52 -33.50
C PHE A 26 32.38 -36.02 -33.65
N ASN A 27 33.23 -35.26 -32.95
CA ASN A 27 33.78 -33.93 -33.28
C ASN A 27 32.80 -32.78 -33.52
N ALA A 28 32.66 -31.94 -32.50
CA ALA A 28 32.48 -30.51 -32.71
C ALA A 28 33.39 -29.74 -31.75
N GLN A 29 34.23 -28.91 -32.33
CA GLN A 29 35.24 -28.08 -31.71
C GLN A 29 34.67 -27.17 -30.62
N ALA A 30 35.50 -26.91 -29.61
CA ALA A 30 35.44 -25.68 -28.83
C ALA A 30 35.54 -24.47 -29.78
N ASP A 31 34.44 -23.74 -29.89
CA ASP A 31 34.38 -22.36 -30.31
C ASP A 31 33.35 -21.72 -29.39
N GLU A 32 33.77 -20.75 -28.57
CA GLU A 32 32.86 -19.93 -27.78
C GLU A 32 32.08 -19.00 -28.71
N PRO A 33 30.75 -18.91 -28.54
CA PRO A 33 30.06 -17.68 -28.83
C PRO A 33 29.24 -17.21 -27.61
N GLU A 34 29.65 -16.03 -27.15
CA GLU A 34 28.81 -14.92 -26.71
C GLU A 34 27.67 -15.20 -25.72
N MET A 35 27.89 -14.72 -24.50
CA MET A 35 26.95 -14.64 -23.40
C MET A 35 25.65 -13.91 -23.82
N ILE A 36 24.56 -14.65 -24.02
CA ILE A 36 23.19 -14.10 -24.06
C ILE A 36 22.63 -14.19 -22.64
N PRO A 37 22.29 -13.07 -21.95
CA PRO A 37 21.50 -13.13 -20.74
C PRO A 37 20.00 -13.17 -21.11
N GLY A 38 19.35 -14.30 -20.84
CA GLY A 38 17.92 -14.53 -21.09
C GLY A 38 17.24 -15.24 -19.92
N ASP A 39 16.70 -14.42 -19.01
CA ASP A 39 15.51 -14.58 -18.18
C ASP A 39 15.13 -15.94 -17.57
N SER A 40 15.25 -16.01 -16.24
CA SER A 40 14.11 -16.32 -15.34
C SER A 40 14.52 -16.10 -13.89
N ALA A 41 14.66 -14.83 -13.52
CA ALA A 41 14.52 -14.39 -12.14
C ALA A 41 13.24 -13.58 -12.07
N VAL A 42 12.22 -14.10 -11.38
CA VAL A 42 11.03 -13.32 -11.01
C VAL A 42 11.47 -12.33 -9.92
N ALA A 43 12.17 -11.29 -10.36
CA ALA A 43 12.37 -10.08 -9.60
C ALA A 43 11.02 -9.36 -9.56
N ALA A 44 10.51 -9.12 -8.36
CA ALA A 44 9.57 -8.04 -8.12
C ALA A 44 10.28 -6.70 -8.36
N ALA A 45 10.64 -6.42 -9.61
CA ALA A 45 10.96 -5.09 -10.07
C ALA A 45 9.63 -4.43 -10.42
N GLY A 46 9.01 -3.80 -9.41
CA GLY A 46 7.93 -2.86 -9.65
C GLY A 46 8.46 -1.72 -10.52
N GLN A 47 8.17 -1.77 -11.82
CA GLN A 47 8.10 -0.67 -12.79
C GLN A 47 8.95 0.57 -12.46
N ALA A 48 10.24 0.52 -12.77
CA ALA A 48 11.09 1.71 -12.91
C ALA A 48 11.08 2.18 -14.38
N GLY A 49 9.91 2.56 -14.89
CA GLY A 49 9.82 3.49 -16.02
C GLY A 49 9.77 4.94 -15.49
N PRO A 50 9.85 5.99 -16.33
CA PRO A 50 9.54 7.34 -15.89
C PRO A 50 8.07 7.36 -15.43
N GLN A 51 7.85 7.21 -14.13
CA GLN A 51 6.51 7.34 -13.58
C GLN A 51 6.09 8.79 -13.79
N LYS A 52 4.93 8.99 -14.43
CA LYS A 52 4.29 10.31 -14.49
C LYS A 52 4.33 10.90 -13.08
N GLN A 53 4.78 12.13 -12.94
CA GLN A 53 4.91 12.78 -11.64
C GLN A 53 3.82 13.85 -11.54
N SER A 54 3.02 13.78 -10.48
CA SER A 54 2.05 14.83 -10.17
C SER A 54 2.77 16.11 -9.73
N ALA A 55 2.22 17.27 -10.10
CA ALA A 55 2.73 18.57 -9.67
C ALA A 55 2.78 18.69 -8.14
N ALA A 56 1.75 18.20 -7.44
CA ALA A 56 1.67 18.24 -5.99
C ALA A 56 2.78 17.42 -5.33
N THR A 57 3.10 16.25 -5.91
CA THR A 57 4.20 15.41 -5.41
C THR A 57 5.57 16.01 -5.72
N ALA A 58 5.73 16.70 -6.85
CA ALA A 58 6.95 17.43 -7.17
C ALA A 58 7.25 18.55 -6.17
N ILE A 59 6.22 19.26 -5.73
CA ILE A 59 6.33 20.28 -4.68
C ILE A 59 6.68 19.62 -3.34
N LEU A 60 5.99 18.54 -2.98
CA LEU A 60 6.26 17.80 -1.74
C LEU A 60 7.70 17.26 -1.67
N ALA A 61 8.25 16.84 -2.81
CA ALA A 61 9.62 16.35 -2.93
C ALA A 61 10.67 17.49 -3.02
N GLY A 62 10.25 18.76 -3.03
CA GLY A 62 11.15 19.92 -3.19
C GLY A 62 11.75 20.06 -4.59
N ILE A 63 11.21 19.37 -5.58
CA ILE A 63 11.67 19.41 -6.99
C ILE A 63 11.11 20.66 -7.69
N GLN A 64 9.88 21.05 -7.35
CA GLN A 64 9.26 22.28 -7.85
C GLN A 64 8.90 23.23 -6.72
N PRO A 65 8.99 24.55 -6.95
CA PRO A 65 8.51 25.54 -6.00
C PRO A 65 6.97 25.52 -5.93
N LEU A 66 6.43 26.11 -4.85
CA LEU A 66 5.00 26.39 -4.76
C LEU A 66 4.56 27.34 -5.89
N PRO A 67 3.29 27.26 -6.33
CA PRO A 67 2.75 28.18 -7.35
C PRO A 67 2.91 29.65 -6.93
N GLU A 68 3.17 30.52 -7.90
CA GLU A 68 3.34 31.95 -7.64
C GLU A 68 2.11 32.55 -6.93
N GLY A 69 2.35 33.30 -5.85
CA GLY A 69 1.30 33.92 -5.06
C GLY A 69 0.69 33.04 -3.95
N VAL A 70 1.09 31.76 -3.84
CA VAL A 70 0.65 30.86 -2.77
C VAL A 70 1.68 30.83 -1.63
N SER A 71 1.24 31.10 -0.39
CA SER A 71 2.04 30.95 0.84
C SER A 71 1.61 29.70 1.59
N ALA A 72 2.58 28.84 1.93
CA ALA A 72 2.31 27.64 2.71
C ALA A 72 1.79 27.97 4.12
N GLU A 73 2.28 29.03 4.74
CA GLU A 73 1.83 29.50 6.05
C GLU A 73 0.36 29.91 6.01
N LYS A 74 -0.02 30.70 5.01
CA LYS A 74 -1.40 31.10 4.82
C LYS A 74 -2.33 29.92 4.57
N VAL A 75 -1.90 28.95 3.75
CA VAL A 75 -2.67 27.72 3.51
C VAL A 75 -2.80 26.93 4.81
N ARG A 76 -1.72 26.80 5.59
CA ARG A 76 -1.74 26.09 6.88
C ARG A 76 -2.74 26.73 7.84
N ASP A 77 -2.71 28.05 7.97
CA ASP A 77 -3.60 28.80 8.85
C ASP A 77 -5.07 28.66 8.41
N ASP A 78 -5.32 28.75 7.10
CA ASP A 78 -6.65 28.56 6.52
C ASP A 78 -7.19 27.15 6.80
N LEU A 79 -6.39 26.11 6.55
CA LEU A 79 -6.76 24.73 6.87
C LEU A 79 -7.01 24.56 8.37
N GLN A 80 -6.13 25.07 9.23
CA GLN A 80 -6.25 24.95 10.67
C GLN A 80 -7.50 25.66 11.22
N SER A 81 -7.89 26.80 10.63
CA SER A 81 -9.08 27.54 11.04
C SER A 81 -10.39 26.79 10.79
N GLN A 82 -10.39 25.87 9.81
CA GLN A 82 -11.55 25.08 9.45
C GLN A 82 -11.65 23.78 10.25
N LEU A 83 -10.60 23.38 10.96
CA LEU A 83 -10.57 22.12 11.69
C LEU A 83 -11.31 22.19 13.04
N PRO A 84 -11.83 21.05 13.51
CA PRO A 84 -12.44 20.97 14.84
C PRO A 84 -11.45 21.34 15.95
N SER A 85 -11.96 22.00 16.99
CA SER A 85 -11.15 22.36 18.15
C SER A 85 -10.54 21.11 18.81
N GLY A 86 -9.23 21.13 19.03
CA GLY A 86 -8.50 20.02 19.66
C GLY A 86 -8.04 18.93 18.68
N TYR A 87 -8.30 19.07 17.38
CA TYR A 87 -7.73 18.20 16.36
C TYR A 87 -6.61 18.90 15.57
N THR A 88 -5.46 18.23 15.50
CA THR A 88 -4.35 18.63 14.64
C THR A 88 -3.99 17.44 13.75
N PRO A 89 -3.98 17.59 12.42
CA PRO A 89 -3.62 16.52 11.50
C PRO A 89 -2.19 16.04 11.75
N VAL A 90 -1.99 14.72 11.70
CA VAL A 90 -0.66 14.11 11.87
C VAL A 90 0.29 14.58 10.77
N TYR A 91 -0.23 14.72 9.55
CA TYR A 91 0.52 15.07 8.35
C TYR A 91 0.33 16.53 7.92
N MET A 92 0.08 17.44 8.88
CA MET A 92 -0.28 18.83 8.58
C MET A 92 0.68 19.52 7.60
N SER A 93 1.99 19.30 7.73
CA SER A 93 2.98 19.92 6.84
C SER A 93 2.89 19.41 5.41
N GLN A 94 2.70 18.10 5.22
CA GLN A 94 2.53 17.49 3.91
C GLN A 94 1.19 17.90 3.28
N LEU A 95 0.12 17.88 4.07
CA LEU A 95 -1.20 18.33 3.63
C LEU A 95 -1.16 19.79 3.18
N THR A 96 -0.50 20.67 3.94
CA THR A 96 -0.32 22.08 3.56
C THR A 96 0.26 22.20 2.15
N LEU A 97 1.32 21.45 1.84
CA LEU A 97 1.94 21.46 0.51
C LEU A 97 1.02 20.89 -0.58
N LEU A 98 0.31 19.80 -0.28
CA LEU A 98 -0.62 19.17 -1.23
C LEU A 98 -1.81 20.07 -1.55
N TYR A 99 -2.43 20.71 -0.56
CA TYR A 99 -3.51 21.67 -0.77
C TYR A 99 -3.02 22.95 -1.43
N ALA A 100 -1.84 23.46 -1.05
CA ALA A 100 -1.25 24.63 -1.69
C ALA A 100 -1.00 24.40 -3.18
N ALA A 101 -0.48 23.22 -3.56
CA ALA A 101 -0.30 22.82 -4.95
C ALA A 101 -1.61 22.75 -5.76
N ARG A 102 -2.74 22.55 -5.07
CA ARG A 102 -4.07 22.41 -5.65
C ARG A 102 -4.93 23.67 -5.50
N ASP A 103 -4.36 24.80 -5.06
CA ASP A 103 -5.10 26.03 -4.81
C ASP A 103 -6.27 25.82 -3.81
N ILE A 104 -6.02 25.02 -2.76
CA ILE A 104 -6.96 24.65 -1.69
C ILE A 104 -8.23 23.97 -2.25
N LYS A 105 -8.16 23.35 -3.43
CA LYS A 105 -9.26 22.54 -3.96
C LYS A 105 -9.40 21.23 -3.17
N PRO A 106 -10.65 20.82 -2.83
CA PRO A 106 -10.91 19.53 -2.22
C PRO A 106 -10.27 18.38 -3.01
N MET A 107 -9.83 17.35 -2.28
CA MET A 107 -9.35 16.10 -2.87
C MET A 107 -10.44 15.01 -2.89
N TRP A 108 -11.54 15.21 -2.14
CA TRP A 108 -12.54 14.18 -1.86
C TRP A 108 -13.95 14.54 -2.37
N ASP A 109 -14.03 15.06 -3.58
CA ASP A 109 -15.32 15.36 -4.23
C ASP A 109 -16.10 14.08 -4.61
N ASN A 110 -15.39 13.00 -4.96
CA ASN A 110 -16.00 11.74 -5.37
C ASN A 110 -16.57 10.98 -4.16
N ARG A 111 -17.90 10.99 -4.02
CA ARG A 111 -18.61 10.34 -2.91
C ARG A 111 -18.41 8.82 -2.87
N ASP A 112 -18.22 8.16 -4.01
CA ASP A 112 -17.99 6.72 -4.04
C ASP A 112 -16.59 6.39 -3.55
N ALA A 113 -15.59 7.19 -3.91
CA ALA A 113 -14.24 7.07 -3.37
C ALA A 113 -14.19 7.30 -1.86
N VAL A 114 -14.89 8.33 -1.36
CA VAL A 114 -15.01 8.60 0.08
C VAL A 114 -15.61 7.40 0.82
N LYS A 115 -16.71 6.84 0.31
CA LYS A 115 -17.36 5.66 0.92
C LYS A 115 -16.43 4.44 0.90
N ALA A 116 -15.80 4.16 -0.24
CA ALA A 116 -14.86 3.05 -0.37
C ALA A 116 -13.69 3.17 0.60
N PHE A 117 -13.11 4.38 0.71
CA PHE A 117 -12.01 4.62 1.63
C PHE A 117 -12.44 4.51 3.09
N GLN A 118 -13.58 5.09 3.47
CA GLN A 118 -14.10 5.00 4.84
C GLN A 118 -14.37 3.55 5.28
N GLN A 119 -14.83 2.69 4.35
CA GLN A 119 -15.00 1.27 4.61
C GLN A 119 -13.65 0.60 4.95
N GLN A 120 -12.62 0.82 4.13
CA GLN A 120 -11.28 0.28 4.39
C GLN A 120 -10.68 0.83 5.69
N LEU A 121 -10.91 2.12 5.97
CA LEU A 121 -10.46 2.76 7.20
C LEU A 121 -11.14 2.16 8.43
N ALA A 122 -12.44 1.83 8.34
CA ALA A 122 -13.18 1.17 9.41
C ALA A 122 -12.67 -0.25 9.68
N GLU A 123 -12.38 -1.03 8.63
CA GLU A 123 -11.79 -2.37 8.76
C GLU A 123 -10.45 -2.31 9.51
N VAL A 124 -9.60 -1.35 9.15
CA VAL A 124 -8.31 -1.13 9.80
C VAL A 124 -8.47 -0.64 11.25
N ALA A 125 -9.43 0.25 11.51
CA ALA A 125 -9.69 0.75 12.85
C ALA A 125 -10.20 -0.35 13.80
N ILE A 126 -11.03 -1.28 13.30
CA ILE A 126 -11.53 -2.43 14.09
C ILE A 126 -10.39 -3.38 14.47
N ALA A 127 -9.38 -3.54 13.61
CA ALA A 127 -8.21 -4.35 13.92
C ALA A 127 -7.39 -3.80 15.11
N GLY A 128 -7.53 -2.52 15.46
CA GLY A 128 -7.08 -1.96 16.74
C GLY A 128 -5.57 -1.84 16.94
N PHE A 129 -4.74 -2.16 15.93
CA PHE A 129 -3.28 -2.12 16.05
C PHE A 129 -2.69 -0.69 16.06
N GLN A 130 -3.47 0.31 15.63
CA GLN A 130 -3.07 1.72 15.57
C GLN A 130 -4.26 2.62 15.98
N PRO A 131 -4.23 3.23 17.19
CA PRO A 131 -5.33 4.06 17.70
C PRO A 131 -5.68 5.27 16.82
N GLN A 132 -4.73 5.78 16.04
CA GLN A 132 -4.99 6.92 15.17
C GLN A 132 -6.06 6.62 14.11
N PHE A 133 -6.17 5.37 13.61
CA PHE A 133 -7.24 5.01 12.67
C PHE A 133 -8.61 5.11 13.33
N THR A 134 -8.74 4.70 14.59
CA THR A 134 -9.97 4.89 15.37
C THR A 134 -10.31 6.37 15.54
N ALA A 135 -9.31 7.22 15.82
CA ALA A 135 -9.51 8.66 15.95
C ALA A 135 -10.00 9.30 14.64
N TRP A 136 -9.40 8.93 13.49
CA TRP A 136 -9.86 9.40 12.19
C TRP A 136 -11.28 8.92 11.86
N VAL A 137 -11.60 7.65 12.12
CA VAL A 137 -12.97 7.14 11.92
C VAL A 137 -13.97 7.90 12.79
N ALA A 138 -13.66 8.16 14.06
CA ALA A 138 -14.53 8.94 14.95
C ALA A 138 -14.76 10.38 14.45
N LEU A 139 -13.73 11.04 13.91
CA LEU A 139 -13.89 12.36 13.30
C LEU A 139 -14.72 12.32 12.01
N LEU A 140 -14.58 11.26 11.20
CA LEU A 140 -15.31 11.13 9.93
C LEU A 140 -16.78 10.73 10.09
N THR A 141 -17.17 10.23 11.26
CA THR A 141 -18.56 9.95 11.65
C THR A 141 -19.23 11.11 12.38
N ASP A 142 -18.47 12.09 12.87
CA ASP A 142 -19.01 13.29 13.50
C ASP A 142 -19.67 14.22 12.45
N PRO A 143 -20.97 14.51 12.57
CA PRO A 143 -21.67 15.42 11.64
C PRO A 143 -21.15 16.87 11.70
N ALA A 144 -20.47 17.28 12.78
CA ALA A 144 -19.86 18.59 12.89
C ALA A 144 -18.64 18.73 11.94
N VAL A 145 -18.02 17.62 11.55
CA VAL A 145 -16.88 17.61 10.62
C VAL A 145 -17.40 17.53 9.19
N ASN A 146 -17.54 18.69 8.55
CA ASN A 146 -18.06 18.81 7.18
C ASN A 146 -17.19 19.74 6.31
N GLY A 147 -17.58 19.89 5.03
CA GLY A 147 -16.87 20.73 4.07
C GLY A 147 -15.38 20.40 3.96
N MET A 148 -14.55 21.43 3.96
CA MET A 148 -13.09 21.30 3.89
C MET A 148 -12.49 20.61 5.12
N ALA A 149 -13.07 20.81 6.31
CA ALA A 149 -12.58 20.17 7.53
C ALA A 149 -12.58 18.63 7.37
N ARG A 150 -13.65 18.11 6.77
CA ARG A 150 -13.77 16.68 6.45
C ARG A 150 -12.80 16.24 5.37
N ASP A 151 -12.60 17.06 4.33
CA ASP A 151 -11.64 16.79 3.26
C ASP A 151 -10.21 16.66 3.81
N VAL A 152 -9.82 17.55 4.72
CA VAL A 152 -8.51 17.53 5.39
C VAL A 152 -8.36 16.29 6.27
N VAL A 153 -9.38 15.94 7.06
CA VAL A 153 -9.36 14.72 7.89
C VAL A 153 -9.25 13.45 7.02
N LEU A 154 -9.98 13.40 5.90
CA LEU A 154 -9.88 12.29 4.93
C LEU A 154 -8.46 12.18 4.35
N SER A 155 -7.86 13.31 4.01
CA SER A 155 -6.50 13.35 3.47
C SER A 155 -5.44 12.96 4.51
N ASP A 156 -5.60 13.39 5.77
CA ASP A 156 -4.75 12.97 6.89
C ASP A 156 -4.83 11.46 7.12
N ALA A 157 -6.05 10.91 7.13
CA ALA A 157 -6.28 9.49 7.25
C ALA A 157 -5.72 8.70 6.06
N MET A 158 -5.84 9.23 4.84
CA MET A 158 -5.27 8.61 3.65
C MET A 158 -3.75 8.56 3.73
N MET A 159 -3.09 9.63 4.16
CA MET A 159 -1.65 9.61 4.38
C MET A 159 -1.25 8.53 5.39
N GLY A 160 -1.97 8.39 6.50
CA GLY A 160 -1.74 7.30 7.46
C GLY A 160 -1.96 5.91 6.87
N TYR A 161 -3.02 5.75 6.07
CA TYR A 161 -3.34 4.50 5.39
C TYR A 161 -2.29 4.12 4.34
N LEU A 162 -1.83 5.06 3.51
CA LEU A 162 -0.76 4.86 2.55
C LEU A 162 0.55 4.46 3.24
N HIS A 163 0.85 5.06 4.38
CA HIS A 163 2.01 4.67 5.19
C HIS A 163 1.87 3.21 5.66
N PHE A 164 0.69 2.84 6.14
CA PHE A 164 0.39 1.50 6.61
C PHE A 164 0.56 0.45 5.50
N ILE A 165 -0.20 0.57 4.39
CA ILE A 165 -0.19 -0.43 3.32
C ILE A 165 1.19 -0.59 2.67
N ALA A 166 1.94 0.51 2.52
CA ALA A 166 3.26 0.47 1.91
C ALA A 166 4.30 -0.26 2.78
N ASN A 167 4.07 -0.36 4.09
CA ASN A 167 5.01 -0.94 5.03
C ASN A 167 4.56 -2.30 5.57
N ILE A 168 3.32 -2.76 5.33
CA ILE A 168 2.85 -4.10 5.73
C ILE A 168 3.79 -5.23 5.26
N PRO A 169 4.29 -5.26 4.01
CA PRO A 169 5.17 -6.35 3.56
C PRO A 169 6.47 -6.48 4.37
N VAL A 170 6.96 -5.36 4.93
CA VAL A 170 8.25 -5.30 5.65
C VAL A 170 8.06 -5.32 7.16
N LYS A 171 7.02 -4.66 7.67
CA LYS A 171 6.80 -4.40 9.11
C LYS A 171 5.52 -5.05 9.66
N GLY A 172 4.71 -5.69 8.82
CA GLY A 172 3.40 -6.24 9.17
C GLY A 172 3.44 -7.21 10.34
N ASN A 173 4.43 -8.11 10.39
CA ASN A 173 4.58 -9.04 11.52
C ASN A 173 4.73 -8.33 12.87
N ARG A 174 5.39 -7.17 12.90
CA ARG A 174 5.52 -6.40 14.14
C ARG A 174 4.28 -5.55 14.41
N TRP A 175 3.69 -4.96 13.38
CA TRP A 175 2.57 -4.04 13.54
C TRP A 175 1.26 -4.75 13.87
N LEU A 176 0.99 -5.88 13.23
CA LEU A 176 -0.28 -6.61 13.37
C LEU A 176 -0.32 -7.54 14.59
N TYR A 177 0.84 -7.97 15.09
CA TYR A 177 0.93 -8.93 16.21
C TYR A 177 1.58 -8.34 17.48
N SER A 178 1.78 -7.03 17.56
CA SER A 178 2.27 -6.35 18.76
C SER A 178 1.20 -5.50 19.41
N ASN A 179 1.21 -5.45 20.74
CA ASN A 179 0.32 -4.59 21.52
C ASN A 179 0.82 -3.13 21.60
N LYS A 180 1.93 -2.79 20.94
CA LYS A 180 2.50 -1.43 20.93
C LYS A 180 2.16 -0.75 19.60
N PRO A 181 1.43 0.39 19.61
CA PRO A 181 1.21 1.17 18.40
C PRO A 181 2.54 1.57 17.77
N TYR A 182 2.61 1.49 16.44
CA TYR A 182 3.78 1.96 15.71
C TYR A 182 3.77 3.48 15.56
N ALA A 183 4.96 4.05 15.33
CA ALA A 183 5.09 5.48 15.05
C ALA A 183 4.62 5.78 13.63
N LEU A 184 3.67 6.71 13.49
CA LEU A 184 3.25 7.23 12.19
C LEU A 184 4.41 8.00 11.56
N ALA A 185 4.67 7.74 10.29
CA ALA A 185 5.66 8.45 9.50
C ALA A 185 5.10 8.76 8.11
N THR A 186 5.79 9.63 7.38
CA THR A 186 5.42 9.97 6.00
C THR A 186 5.45 8.71 5.12
N PRO A 187 4.43 8.48 4.29
CA PRO A 187 4.47 7.43 3.28
C PRO A 187 5.63 7.64 2.29
N PRO A 188 6.06 6.58 1.57
CA PRO A 188 6.97 6.75 0.44
C PRO A 188 6.39 7.72 -0.59
N VAL A 189 7.22 8.64 -1.11
CA VAL A 189 6.81 9.67 -2.08
C VAL A 189 6.19 9.03 -3.34
N SER A 190 6.66 7.86 -3.76
CA SER A 190 6.08 7.11 -4.89
C SER A 190 4.62 6.71 -4.67
N VAL A 191 4.25 6.33 -3.45
CA VAL A 191 2.88 5.96 -3.08
C VAL A 191 1.99 7.21 -3.01
N ILE A 192 2.52 8.31 -2.48
CA ILE A 192 1.83 9.62 -2.52
C ILE A 192 1.62 10.05 -3.97
N ASN A 193 2.61 9.86 -4.84
CA ASN A 193 2.53 10.18 -6.26
C ASN A 193 1.39 9.43 -6.96
N GLN A 194 1.29 8.11 -6.72
CA GLN A 194 0.21 7.29 -7.28
C GLN A 194 -1.18 7.81 -6.87
N TRP A 195 -1.34 8.17 -5.60
CA TRP A 195 -2.58 8.76 -5.11
C TRP A 195 -2.87 10.12 -5.78
N GLN A 196 -1.87 11.01 -5.89
CA GLN A 196 -2.06 12.32 -6.50
C GLN A 196 -2.39 12.23 -8.01
N ILE A 197 -1.78 11.30 -8.75
CA ILE A 197 -2.15 11.06 -10.16
C ILE A 197 -3.58 10.54 -10.27
N ALA A 198 -3.98 9.62 -9.40
CA ALA A 198 -5.35 9.11 -9.41
C ALA A 198 -6.38 10.20 -9.10
N LEU A 199 -6.03 11.20 -8.29
CA LEU A 199 -6.86 12.40 -8.10
C LEU A 199 -6.96 13.25 -9.37
N GLU A 200 -5.86 13.44 -10.10
CA GLU A 200 -5.84 14.19 -11.37
C GLU A 200 -6.62 13.48 -12.48
N GLU A 201 -6.59 12.15 -12.50
CA GLU A 201 -7.26 11.31 -13.51
C GLU A 201 -8.70 10.94 -13.12
N GLY A 202 -9.16 11.33 -11.94
CA GLY A 202 -10.50 10.98 -11.43
C GLY A 202 -10.66 9.50 -11.03
N ALA A 203 -9.57 8.74 -11.00
CA ALA A 203 -9.51 7.30 -10.69
C ALA A 203 -9.23 7.01 -9.20
N VAL A 204 -9.46 7.97 -8.30
CA VAL A 204 -9.18 7.83 -6.86
C VAL A 204 -9.94 6.67 -6.20
N THR A 205 -11.11 6.29 -6.74
CA THR A 205 -11.87 5.12 -6.27
C THR A 205 -11.07 3.83 -6.43
N ASP A 206 -10.24 3.70 -7.47
CA ASP A 206 -9.44 2.51 -7.72
C ASP A 206 -8.30 2.40 -6.70
N VAL A 207 -7.67 3.51 -6.33
CA VAL A 207 -6.68 3.55 -5.23
C VAL A 207 -7.32 3.15 -3.90
N CYS A 208 -8.57 3.55 -3.66
CA CYS A 208 -9.29 3.17 -2.45
C CYS A 208 -9.76 1.70 -2.48
N ARG A 209 -9.97 1.13 -3.67
CA ARG A 209 -10.45 -0.25 -3.88
C ARG A 209 -9.32 -1.27 -4.10
N GLN A 210 -8.11 -0.83 -4.42
CA GLN A 210 -6.93 -1.68 -4.52
C GLN A 210 -6.19 -1.67 -3.17
N PRO A 211 -6.56 -2.52 -2.20
CA PRO A 211 -5.63 -2.84 -1.12
C PRO A 211 -4.45 -3.51 -1.81
N GLY A 212 -3.25 -2.92 -1.72
CA GLY A 212 -2.08 -3.43 -2.41
C GLY A 212 -1.90 -4.93 -2.15
N ALA A 213 -2.28 -5.77 -3.12
CA ALA A 213 -2.12 -7.22 -3.29
C ALA A 213 -1.89 -8.13 -2.05
N ALA A 214 -2.31 -7.74 -0.84
CA ALA A 214 -1.92 -8.38 0.41
C ALA A 214 -2.84 -7.95 1.57
N ALA A 215 -4.15 -7.94 1.35
CA ALA A 215 -5.04 -8.33 2.43
C ALA A 215 -5.10 -9.87 2.38
N PRO A 216 -4.26 -10.61 3.14
CA PRO A 216 -4.40 -12.05 3.17
C PRO A 216 -5.78 -12.38 3.74
N THR A 217 -6.41 -13.32 3.08
CA THR A 217 -7.43 -14.25 3.55
C THR A 217 -7.30 -14.61 5.04
N VAL A 218 -7.64 -13.70 5.94
CA VAL A 218 -7.61 -13.91 7.40
C VAL A 218 -9.01 -13.77 8.01
N CYS A 219 -9.98 -13.17 7.32
CA CYS A 219 -11.36 -13.09 7.80
C CYS A 219 -12.30 -14.19 7.24
N ALA A 220 -11.77 -15.22 6.55
CA ALA A 220 -12.60 -16.30 5.98
C ALA A 220 -12.70 -17.55 6.88
N HIS A 221 -12.02 -17.59 8.03
CA HIS A 221 -12.16 -18.67 9.01
C HIS A 221 -12.07 -18.13 10.44
N ALA A 222 -13.23 -17.71 10.98
CA ALA A 222 -13.51 -17.69 12.40
C ALA A 222 -14.99 -18.07 12.59
#